data_AF-A0A4P2PTT8-F1
#
_entry.id   AF-A0A4P2PTT8-F1
#
_cell.length_a   1.000
_cell.length_b   1.000
_cell.length_c   1.000
_cell.angle_alpha   90.00
_cell.angle_beta   90.00
_cell.angle_gamma   90.00
#
_symmetry.space_group_name_H-M   'P 1'
#
loop_
_entity.id
_entity.type
_entity.pdbx_description
1 polymer ?
#
loop_
_entity_poly.entity_id
_entity_poly.type
_entity_poly.pdbx_seq_one_letter_code
_entity_poly.pdbx_strand_id
1 'polypeptide(L)' 'MVPTTTQDSKSHRCYDFMGCRAGCPVDVCTFDGGYVAAHADGGTGDNGATTWIPKVTRESFAQF' A
#
# COMPACT_ATOMS: atom_id res chain seq x y z
N MET A 1 6.18 14.25 0.23
CA MET A 1 4.74 14.42 -0.10
C MET A 1 4.19 13.05 -0.42
N VAL A 2 3.00 12.73 0.09
CA VAL A 2 2.32 11.45 -0.17
C VAL A 2 1.69 11.50 -1.56
N PRO A 3 2.10 10.70 -2.54
CA PRO A 3 1.36 10.57 -3.78
C PRO A 3 -0.03 10.01 -3.49
N THR A 4 -1.05 10.76 -3.89
CA THR A 4 -2.42 10.26 -3.97
C THR A 4 -2.57 9.39 -5.20
N THR A 5 -3.26 8.26 -5.07
CA THR A 5 -3.64 7.47 -6.23
C THR A 5 -4.66 8.23 -7.11
N THR A 6 -4.85 7.76 -8.34
CA THR A 6 -5.83 8.33 -9.27
C THR A 6 -7.21 7.77 -8.93
N GLN A 7 -8.24 8.63 -8.91
CA GLN A 7 -9.62 8.19 -8.69
C GLN A 7 -10.04 7.14 -9.73
N ASP A 8 -10.73 6.09 -9.28
CA ASP A 8 -11.19 4.92 -10.04
C ASP A 8 -10.10 4.08 -10.72
N SER A 9 -8.82 4.28 -10.38
CA SER A 9 -7.71 3.43 -10.82
C SER A 9 -7.76 2.01 -10.25
N LYS A 10 -8.41 1.84 -9.08
CA LYS A 10 -8.41 0.58 -8.32
C LYS A 10 -7.01 0.01 -8.16
N SER A 11 -6.03 0.89 -8.01
CA SER A 11 -4.61 0.55 -8.00
C SER A 11 -3.94 1.24 -6.84
N HIS A 12 -3.21 0.46 -6.03
CA HIS A 12 -2.43 1.05 -4.95
C HIS A 12 -1.19 1.77 -5.47
N ARG A 13 -0.76 2.78 -4.72
CA ARG A 13 0.53 3.45 -4.90
C ARG A 13 1.25 3.54 -3.56
N CYS A 14 2.42 2.94 -3.46
CA CYS A 14 3.28 3.04 -2.30
C CYS A 14 4.41 4.04 -2.54
N TYR A 15 4.90 4.62 -1.45
CA TYR A 15 6.08 5.47 -1.47
C TYR A 15 6.86 5.32 -0.17
N ASP A 16 8.18 5.36 -0.29
CA ASP A 16 9.10 5.32 0.83
C ASP A 16 9.07 6.68 1.54
N PHE A 17 8.66 6.69 2.80
CA PHE A 17 8.65 7.90 3.60
C PHE A 17 10.07 8.21 4.09
N MET A 18 10.69 9.18 3.43
CA MET A 18 12.05 9.64 3.74
C MET A 18 12.10 10.47 5.02
N GLY A 19 13.24 10.41 5.72
CA GLY A 19 13.49 11.15 6.96
C GLY A 19 13.22 10.38 8.24
N CYS A 20 12.88 9.08 8.14
CA CYS A 20 12.78 8.18 9.28
C CYS A 20 14.14 7.87 9.92
N ARG A 21 14.08 7.35 11.16
CA ARG A 21 15.26 6.85 11.86
C ARG A 21 15.89 5.71 11.05
N ALA A 22 17.22 5.69 10.96
CA ALA A 22 17.95 4.59 10.32
C ALA A 22 17.53 3.22 10.90
N GLY A 23 17.30 2.24 10.01
CA GLY A 23 16.81 0.91 10.39
C GLY A 23 15.32 0.82 10.70
N CYS A 24 14.53 1.86 10.41
CA CYS A 24 13.08 1.87 10.60
C CYS A 24 12.44 2.47 9.34
N PRO A 25 12.16 1.68 8.29
CA PRO A 25 11.56 2.22 7.10
C PRO A 25 10.08 2.47 7.38
N VAL A 26 9.50 3.38 6.64
CA VAL A 26 8.07 3.60 6.68
C VAL A 26 7.61 3.69 5.25
N ASP A 27 6.83 2.71 4.83
CA ASP A 27 6.12 2.77 3.56
C ASP A 27 4.70 3.22 3.82
N VAL A 28 4.22 4.08 2.92
CA VAL A 28 2.82 4.49 2.96
C VAL A 28 2.23 4.23 1.60
N CYS A 29 1.07 3.57 1.61
CA CYS A 29 0.36 3.21 0.40
C CYS A 29 -1.00 3.90 0.38
N THR A 30 -1.39 4.40 -0.78
CA THR A 30 -2.70 5.00 -1.03
C THR A 30 -3.50 4.12 -1.98
N PHE A 31 -4.82 4.12 -1.79
CA PHE A 31 -5.78 3.41 -2.63
C PHE A 31 -7.06 4.26 -2.74
N ASP A 32 -7.76 4.16 -3.85
CA ASP A 32 -8.90 5.01 -4.24
C ASP A 32 -10.25 4.35 -4.00
N GLY A 33 -10.27 3.13 -3.48
CA GLY A 33 -11.50 2.45 -3.05
C GLY A 33 -11.97 2.86 -1.66
N GLY A 34 -13.20 2.47 -1.32
CA GLY A 34 -13.76 2.66 0.01
C GLY A 34 -13.05 1.82 1.08
N TYR A 35 -13.25 2.18 2.36
CA TYR A 35 -12.65 1.49 3.50
C TYR A 35 -13.07 0.01 3.56
N VAL A 36 -12.08 -0.89 3.49
CA VAL A 36 -12.22 -2.35 3.65
C VAL A 36 -11.00 -2.91 4.38
N ALA A 37 -11.10 -4.13 4.93
CA ALA A 37 -9.98 -4.72 5.67
C ALA A 37 -8.82 -5.14 4.75
N ALA A 38 -9.12 -5.65 3.55
CA ALA A 38 -8.12 -6.15 2.61
C ALA A 38 -8.36 -5.60 1.19
N HIS A 39 -7.66 -4.50 0.87
CA HIS A 39 -7.67 -3.92 -0.47
C HIS A 39 -6.93 -4.81 -1.47
N ALA A 40 -7.48 -4.92 -2.68
CA ALA A 40 -6.88 -5.64 -3.80
C ALA A 40 -6.98 -4.78 -5.06
N ASP A 41 -5.94 -4.82 -5.89
CA ASP A 41 -5.95 -4.08 -7.16
C ASP A 41 -6.98 -4.67 -8.12
N GLY A 42 -7.70 -3.81 -8.83
CA GLY A 42 -8.84 -4.18 -9.68
C GLY A 42 -10.10 -4.64 -8.93
N GLY A 43 -10.00 -4.84 -7.61
CA GLY A 43 -11.10 -5.25 -6.75
C GLY A 43 -12.03 -4.09 -6.37
N THR A 44 -13.23 -4.43 -5.89
CA THR A 44 -14.24 -3.45 -5.43
C THR A 44 -14.75 -3.72 -4.01
N GLY A 45 -14.10 -4.63 -3.28
CA GLY A 45 -14.54 -5.04 -1.94
C GLY A 45 -13.44 -5.73 -1.15
N ASP A 46 -13.80 -6.18 0.04
CA ASP A 46 -12.88 -6.86 0.96
C ASP A 46 -12.53 -8.26 0.44
N ASN A 47 -11.25 -8.50 0.12
CA ASN A 47 -10.78 -9.81 -0.30
C ASN A 47 -9.36 -10.09 0.18
N GLY A 48 -9.26 -10.79 1.31
CA GLY A 48 -7.99 -11.20 1.91
C GLY A 48 -7.17 -12.18 1.07
N ALA A 49 -7.75 -12.87 0.08
CA ALA A 49 -7.01 -13.81 -0.76
C ALA A 49 -6.22 -13.09 -1.88
N THR A 50 -6.69 -11.93 -2.32
CA THR A 50 -6.11 -11.19 -3.45
C THR A 50 -5.47 -9.86 -3.03
N THR A 51 -5.36 -9.60 -1.74
CA THR A 51 -4.80 -8.34 -1.25
C THR A 51 -3.30 -8.23 -1.53
N TRP A 52 -2.86 -7.02 -1.90
CA TRP A 52 -1.46 -6.68 -2.11
C TRP A 52 -0.70 -6.41 -0.81
N ILE A 53 -1.41 -6.17 0.31
CA ILE A 53 -0.83 -5.73 1.58
C ILE A 53 0.29 -6.66 2.08
N PRO A 54 0.12 -8.00 2.15
CA PRO A 54 1.18 -8.89 2.64
C PRO A 54 2.44 -8.88 1.76
N LYS A 55 2.27 -8.69 0.44
CA LYS A 55 3.40 -8.60 -0.50
C LYS A 55 4.19 -7.32 -0.25
N VAL A 56 3.52 -6.18 -0.19
CA VAL A 56 4.14 -4.87 0.11
C VAL A 56 4.86 -4.90 1.45
N THR A 57 4.21 -5.44 2.50
CA THR A 57 4.83 -5.58 3.82
C THR A 57 6.11 -6.43 3.76
N ARG A 58 6.10 -7.55 3.02
CA ARG A 58 7.30 -8.38 2.84
C ARG A 58 8.42 -7.62 2.13
N GLU A 59 8.10 -6.90 1.06
CA GLU A 59 9.07 -6.12 0.27
C GLU A 59 9.69 -5.00 1.10
N SER A 60 8.91 -4.36 1.97
CA SER A 60 9.38 -3.37 2.96
C SER A 60 10.44 -3.94 3.91
N PHE A 61 10.13 -5.09 4.54
CA PHE A 61 11.05 -5.72 5.48
C PHE A 61 12.29 -6.32 4.81
N ALA A 62 12.22 -6.67 3.52
CA ALA A 62 13.36 -7.20 2.78
C ALA A 62 14.46 -6.17 2.47
N GLN A 63 14.24 -4.89 2.81
CA GLN A 63 15.23 -3.83 2.66
C GLN A 63 16.31 -3.82 3.78
N PHE A 64 16.22 -4.73 4.76
CA PHE A 64 17.21 -4.97 5.83
C PHE A 64 17.78 -6.37 5.79
#